data_AF-A0A260Z8J7-F1
#
_entry.id   AF-A0A260Z8J7-F1
#
_cell.length_a   1.000
_cell.length_b   1.000
_cell.length_c   1.000
_cell.angle_alpha   90.00
_cell.angle_beta   90.00
_cell.angle_gamma   90.00
#
_symmetry.space_group_name_H-M   'P 1'
#
loop_
_entity.id
_entity.type
_entity.pdbx_description
1 polymer ?
#
loop_
_entity_poly.entity_id
_entity_poly.type
_entity_poly.pdbx_seq_one_letter_code
_entity_poly.pdbx_strand_id
1 'polypeptide(L)'
;PNQTDAITTFDKNLEGLNEVDKAKFLEHVQVMLKKEEKEKEQRELEKRRAHLKNESKEYQEEHEKKLRKCLGRYYSYVSRCKSLKGFRPDLTWIHPHEVEDELETYHLDEFDGFMKRLRKAERPITSLEAQYFPGVITCYPEDITEFFEKRWKRIKKSFVSAENNICNCFKRSTPINQ
;
A
#
# COMPACT_ATOMS: atom_id res chain seq x y z
N PRO A 1 10.54 34.23 20.00
CA PRO A 1 9.32 35.01 19.65
C PRO A 1 8.13 34.50 20.46
N ASN A 2 7.46 35.36 21.22
CA ASN A 2 6.31 34.99 22.03
C ASN A 2 5.09 34.79 21.13
N GLN A 3 4.48 33.61 21.14
CA GLN A 3 3.43 33.20 20.21
C GLN A 3 2.19 34.12 20.30
N THR A 4 1.92 34.62 21.51
CA THR A 4 0.85 35.56 21.83
C THR A 4 1.03 36.91 21.15
N ASP A 5 2.26 37.40 21.02
CA ASP A 5 2.55 38.70 20.40
C ASP A 5 2.34 38.66 18.88
N ALA A 6 2.62 37.51 18.25
CA ALA A 6 2.42 37.30 16.82
C ALA A 6 0.93 37.26 16.45
N ILE A 7 0.11 36.56 17.24
CA ILE A 7 -1.35 36.47 17.03
C ILE A 7 -1.98 37.85 17.23
N THR A 8 -1.59 38.57 18.28
CA THR A 8 -2.13 39.91 18.56
C THR A 8 -1.77 40.91 17.46
N THR A 9 -0.58 40.77 16.85
CA THR A 9 -0.17 41.60 15.71
C THR A 9 -0.95 41.25 14.44
N PHE A 10 -1.24 39.97 14.22
CA PHE A 10 -2.06 39.49 13.11
C PHE A 10 -3.50 40.02 13.19
N ASP A 11 -4.11 39.96 14.38
CA ASP A 11 -5.48 40.45 14.60
C ASP A 11 -5.59 41.96 14.35
N LYS A 12 -4.63 42.75 14.86
CA LYS A 12 -4.57 44.20 14.61
C LYS A 12 -4.42 44.55 13.13
N ASN A 13 -3.62 43.78 12.39
CA ASN A 13 -3.46 43.97 10.95
C ASN A 13 -4.74 43.62 10.18
N LEU A 14 -5.49 42.61 10.64
CA LEU A 14 -6.79 42.22 10.08
C LEU A 14 -7.90 43.24 10.35
N GLU A 15 -7.86 43.93 11.50
CA GLU A 15 -8.81 45.00 11.86
C GLU A 15 -8.62 46.26 11.00
N GLY A 16 -7.40 46.51 10.53
CA GLY A 16 -7.07 47.64 9.65
C GLY A 16 -7.49 47.48 8.19
N LEU A 17 -7.98 46.31 7.78
CA LEU A 17 -8.38 46.02 6.40
C LEU A 17 -9.89 46.22 6.19
N ASN A 18 -10.27 46.65 4.98
CA ASN A 18 -11.67 46.60 4.56
C ASN A 18 -12.14 45.14 4.36
N GLU A 19 -13.45 44.91 4.30
CA GLU A 19 -14.01 43.55 4.24
C GLU A 19 -13.53 42.73 3.04
N VAL A 20 -13.32 43.36 1.89
CA VAL A 20 -12.89 42.69 0.65
C VAL A 20 -11.43 42.25 0.76
N ASP A 21 -10.56 43.12 1.26
CA ASP A 21 -9.14 42.83 1.43
C ASP A 21 -8.90 41.85 2.57
N LYS A 22 -9.74 41.92 3.62
CA LYS A 22 -9.77 40.93 4.70
C LYS A 22 -10.09 39.52 4.18
N ALA A 23 -11.11 39.39 3.33
CA ALA A 23 -11.46 38.10 2.73
C ALA A 23 -10.32 37.53 1.86
N LYS A 24 -9.73 38.36 0.99
CA LYS A 24 -8.58 37.96 0.14
C LYS A 24 -7.36 37.56 0.97
N PHE A 25 -7.08 38.30 2.04
CA PHE A 25 -5.96 38.02 2.91
C PHE A 25 -6.15 36.69 3.65
N LEU A 26 -7.35 36.42 4.18
CA LEU A 26 -7.66 35.15 4.84
C LEU A 26 -7.60 33.97 3.85
N GLU A 27 -8.09 34.13 2.62
CA GLU A 27 -7.94 33.13 1.57
C GLU A 27 -6.46 32.84 1.26
N HIS A 28 -5.64 33.89 1.12
CA HIS A 28 -4.20 33.74 0.92
C HIS A 28 -3.52 33.01 2.08
N VAL A 29 -3.85 33.36 3.33
CA VAL A 29 -3.35 32.66 4.53
C VAL A 29 -3.75 31.19 4.51
N GLN A 30 -5.00 30.87 4.14
CA GLN A 30 -5.46 29.49 4.03
C GLN A 30 -4.69 28.69 2.96
N VAL A 31 -4.39 29.31 1.81
CA VAL A 31 -3.56 28.71 0.76
C VAL A 31 -2.14 28.48 1.26
N MET A 32 -1.56 29.46 1.97
CA MET A 32 -0.21 29.35 2.54
C MET A 32 -0.11 28.24 3.59
N LEU A 33 -1.09 28.14 4.50
CA LEU A 33 -1.14 27.05 5.49
C LEU A 33 -1.21 25.67 4.82
N LYS A 34 -2.08 25.51 3.81
CA LYS A 34 -2.16 24.27 3.03
C LYS A 34 -0.85 23.94 2.32
N LYS A 35 -0.12 24.96 1.85
CA LYS A 35 1.19 24.78 1.22
C LYS A 35 2.23 24.33 2.24
N GLU A 36 2.26 24.95 3.41
CA GLU A 36 3.19 24.58 4.49
C GLU A 36 2.96 23.16 4.99
N GLU A 37 1.70 22.74 5.15
CA GLU A 37 1.34 21.36 5.47
C GLU A 37 1.87 20.37 4.43
N LYS A 38 1.64 20.63 3.13
CA LYS A 38 2.17 19.80 2.04
C LYS A 38 3.69 19.76 2.03
N GLU A 39 4.36 20.88 2.24
CA GLU A 39 5.84 20.93 2.33
C GLU A 39 6.37 20.16 3.54
N LYS A 40 5.62 20.11 4.64
CA LYS A 40 5.98 19.31 5.81
C LYS A 40 5.81 17.81 5.53
N GLU A 41 4.68 17.42 4.95
CA GLU A 41 4.43 16.03 4.53
C GLU A 41 5.51 15.55 3.56
N GLN A 42 5.84 16.35 2.54
CA GLN A 42 6.88 16.03 1.56
C GLN A 42 8.26 15.86 2.21
N ARG A 43 8.62 16.72 3.17
CA ARG A 43 9.87 16.59 3.94
C ARG A 43 9.90 15.31 4.79
N GLU A 44 8.77 14.89 5.37
CA GLU A 44 8.68 13.64 6.10
C GLU A 44 8.81 12.42 5.18
N LEU A 45 8.16 12.45 4.01
CA LEU A 45 8.28 11.39 3.00
C LEU A 45 9.73 11.25 2.52
N GLU A 46 10.40 12.36 2.22
CA GLU A 46 11.81 12.35 1.82
C GLU A 46 12.73 11.78 2.89
N LYS A 47 12.50 12.10 4.17
CA LYS A 47 13.25 11.51 5.29
C LYS A 47 13.08 9.99 5.35
N ARG A 48 11.86 9.48 5.16
CA ARG A 48 11.60 8.02 5.14
C ARG A 48 12.26 7.35 3.94
N ARG A 49 12.14 7.94 2.75
CA ARG A 49 12.84 7.47 1.54
C ARG A 49 14.36 7.40 1.75
N ALA A 50 14.95 8.40 2.40
CA ALA A 50 16.37 8.42 2.70
C ALA A 50 16.77 7.29 3.66
N HIS A 51 15.95 6.99 4.67
CA HIS A 51 16.19 5.85 5.57
C HIS A 51 16.20 4.53 4.79
N LEU A 52 15.21 4.28 3.94
CA LEU A 52 15.11 3.05 3.13
C LEU A 52 16.29 2.89 2.13
N LYS A 53 16.80 4.00 1.58
CA LYS A 53 17.98 3.97 0.70
C LYS A 53 19.28 3.55 1.40
N ASN A 54 19.35 3.68 2.71
CA ASN A 54 20.51 3.28 3.49
C ASN A 54 20.46 1.81 3.93
N GLU A 55 19.35 1.11 3.67
CA GLU A 55 19.19 -0.30 4.00
C GLU A 55 20.04 -1.21 3.10
N SER A 56 20.15 -2.48 3.49
CA SER A 56 20.87 -3.49 2.72
C SER A 56 20.28 -3.69 1.32
N LYS A 57 21.13 -4.12 0.37
CA LYS A 57 20.70 -4.43 -1.01
C LYS A 57 19.58 -5.47 -1.06
N GLU A 58 19.67 -6.51 -0.22
CA GLU A 58 18.64 -7.55 -0.12
C GLU A 58 17.30 -6.98 0.35
N TYR A 59 17.33 -6.08 1.34
CA TYR A 59 16.13 -5.38 1.80
C TYR A 59 15.53 -4.51 0.69
N GLN A 60 16.35 -3.78 -0.06
CA GLN A 60 15.89 -2.94 -1.17
C GLN A 60 15.24 -3.77 -2.28
N GLU A 61 15.82 -4.91 -2.64
CA GLU A 61 15.25 -5.83 -3.64
C GLU A 61 13.90 -6.41 -3.17
N GLU A 62 13.80 -6.81 -1.89
CA GLU A 62 12.52 -7.28 -1.33
C GLU A 62 11.47 -6.15 -1.29
N HIS A 63 11.88 -4.96 -0.90
CA HIS A 63 11.03 -3.77 -0.85
C HIS A 63 10.48 -3.44 -2.24
N GLU A 64 11.33 -3.36 -3.26
CA GLU A 64 10.91 -3.08 -4.64
C GLU A 64 9.92 -4.14 -5.15
N LYS A 65 10.17 -5.42 -4.82
CA LYS A 65 9.26 -6.52 -5.19
C LYS A 65 7.89 -6.36 -4.54
N LYS A 66 7.83 -6.06 -3.24
CA LYS A 66 6.55 -5.84 -2.52
C LYS A 66 5.83 -4.58 -3.01
N LEU A 67 6.57 -3.49 -3.23
CA LEU A 67 6.07 -2.24 -3.78
C LEU A 67 5.40 -2.47 -5.13
N ARG A 68 6.12 -3.10 -6.07
CA ARG A 68 5.61 -3.40 -7.41
C ARG A 68 4.34 -4.25 -7.36
N LYS A 69 4.30 -5.26 -6.47
CA LYS A 69 3.11 -6.10 -6.27
C LYS A 69 1.92 -5.29 -5.77
N CYS A 70 2.12 -4.43 -4.77
CA CYS A 70 1.07 -3.61 -4.19
C CYS A 70 0.53 -2.58 -5.19
N LEU A 71 1.42 -1.89 -5.91
CA LEU A 71 1.05 -0.94 -6.96
C LEU A 71 0.32 -1.61 -8.11
N GLY A 72 0.82 -2.73 -8.63
CA GLY A 72 0.16 -3.46 -9.71
C GLY A 72 -1.29 -3.83 -9.36
N ARG A 73 -1.52 -4.29 -8.13
CA ARG A 73 -2.86 -4.59 -7.64
C ARG A 73 -3.72 -3.34 -7.45
N TYR A 74 -3.14 -2.27 -6.92
CA TYR A 74 -3.85 -1.00 -6.76
C TYR A 74 -4.29 -0.40 -8.10
N TYR A 75 -3.41 -0.41 -9.09
CA TYR A 75 -3.73 0.02 -10.45
C TYR A 75 -4.86 -0.80 -11.07
N SER A 76 -4.84 -2.12 -10.89
CA SER A 76 -5.95 -2.99 -11.30
C SER A 76 -7.25 -2.61 -10.59
N TYR A 77 -7.22 -2.39 -9.27
CA TYR A 77 -8.37 -1.92 -8.50
C TYR A 77 -8.93 -0.60 -9.05
N VAL A 78 -8.08 0.41 -9.27
CA VAL A 78 -8.52 1.71 -9.83
C VAL A 78 -9.13 1.55 -11.21
N SER A 79 -8.55 0.71 -12.08
CA SER A 79 -9.10 0.41 -13.41
C SER A 79 -10.52 -0.18 -13.32
N ARG A 80 -10.73 -1.12 -12.39
CA ARG A 80 -12.04 -1.73 -12.12
C ARG A 80 -13.04 -0.72 -11.56
N CYS A 81 -12.62 0.18 -10.67
CA CYS A 81 -13.48 1.25 -10.20
C CYS A 81 -13.86 2.22 -11.33
N LYS A 82 -12.93 2.53 -12.24
CA LYS A 82 -13.20 3.38 -13.41
C LYS A 82 -14.22 2.75 -14.36
N SER A 83 -14.13 1.46 -14.65
CA SER A 83 -15.11 0.78 -15.51
C SER A 83 -16.52 0.77 -14.90
N LEU A 84 -16.63 0.70 -13.57
CA LEU A 84 -17.90 0.74 -12.85
C LEU A 84 -18.46 2.15 -12.63
N LYS A 85 -17.67 3.22 -12.81
CA LYS A 85 -18.06 4.59 -12.45
C LYS A 85 -19.31 5.08 -13.19
N GLY A 86 -19.55 4.59 -14.41
CA GLY A 86 -20.77 4.87 -15.16
C GLY A 86 -22.04 4.30 -14.52
N PHE A 87 -21.93 3.21 -13.76
CA PHE A 87 -23.04 2.57 -13.06
C PHE A 87 -23.16 3.03 -11.61
N ARG A 88 -22.02 3.39 -10.99
CA ARG A 88 -21.90 3.82 -9.59
C ARG A 88 -21.03 5.08 -9.50
N PRO A 89 -21.65 6.27 -9.66
CA PRO A 89 -20.92 7.54 -9.62
C PRO A 89 -20.31 7.87 -8.25
N ASP A 90 -20.84 7.27 -7.18
CA ASP A 90 -20.39 7.39 -5.80
C ASP A 90 -19.04 6.69 -5.53
N LEU A 91 -18.52 5.92 -6.49
CA LEU A 91 -17.22 5.28 -6.36
C LEU A 91 -16.09 6.31 -6.35
N THR A 92 -15.40 6.35 -5.22
CA THR A 92 -14.19 7.14 -5.00
C THR A 92 -12.99 6.22 -4.76
N TRP A 93 -11.81 6.67 -5.18
CA TRP A 93 -10.54 6.01 -4.92
C TRP A 93 -9.46 7.08 -4.77
N ILE A 94 -8.37 6.73 -4.10
CA ILE A 94 -7.21 7.61 -3.92
C ILE A 94 -6.46 7.72 -5.26
N HIS A 95 -5.94 8.90 -5.60
CA HIS A 95 -5.21 9.05 -6.85
C HIS A 95 -3.95 8.15 -6.85
N PRO A 96 -3.62 7.44 -7.95
CA PRO A 96 -2.49 6.51 -7.96
C PRO A 96 -1.17 7.09 -7.46
N HIS A 97 -0.84 8.33 -7.85
CA HIS A 97 0.38 9.00 -7.40
C HIS A 97 0.46 9.19 -5.88
N GLU A 98 -0.66 9.47 -5.20
CA GLU A 98 -0.67 9.60 -3.73
C GLU A 98 -0.37 8.25 -3.07
N VAL A 99 -0.86 7.16 -3.65
CA VAL A 99 -0.59 5.80 -3.16
C VAL A 99 0.84 5.36 -3.50
N GLU A 100 1.39 5.78 -4.63
CA GLU A 100 2.80 5.57 -4.96
C GLU A 100 3.72 6.23 -3.95
N ASP A 101 3.51 7.52 -3.68
CA ASP A 101 4.29 8.27 -2.71
C ASP A 101 4.19 7.66 -1.30
N GLU A 102 2.98 7.24 -0.88
CA GLU A 102 2.79 6.56 0.39
C GLU A 102 3.56 5.23 0.44
N LEU A 103 3.36 4.34 -0.54
CA LEU A 103 3.93 2.99 -0.54
C LEU A 103 5.45 2.98 -0.71
N GLU A 104 6.04 3.97 -1.38
CA GLU A 104 7.49 4.11 -1.47
C GLU A 104 8.16 4.36 -0.13
N THR A 105 7.40 4.83 0.87
CA THR A 105 7.91 5.09 2.22
C THR A 105 7.69 3.95 3.20
N TYR A 106 7.06 2.86 2.76
CA TYR A 106 6.69 1.76 3.64
C TYR A 106 7.89 0.91 4.05
N HIS A 107 7.86 0.42 5.28
CA HIS A 107 8.65 -0.73 5.69
C HIS A 107 8.04 -2.04 5.20
N LEU A 108 8.84 -3.11 5.16
CA LEU A 108 8.44 -4.41 4.60
C LEU A 108 7.17 -5.01 5.23
N ASP A 109 6.90 -4.72 6.49
CA ASP A 109 5.74 -5.19 7.27
C ASP A 109 4.45 -4.40 6.99
N GLU A 110 4.58 -3.14 6.58
CA GLU A 110 3.43 -2.26 6.30
C GLU A 110 2.69 -2.65 5.02
N PHE A 111 3.38 -3.24 4.04
CA PHE A 111 2.80 -3.73 2.79
C PHE A 111 1.68 -4.75 3.01
N ASP A 112 1.81 -5.66 3.98
CA ASP A 112 0.77 -6.65 4.28
C ASP A 112 -0.49 -5.97 4.82
N GLY A 113 -0.32 -4.90 5.59
CA GLY A 113 -1.40 -4.04 6.07
C GLY A 113 -2.15 -3.38 4.92
N PHE A 114 -1.43 -2.77 3.98
CA PHE A 114 -2.01 -2.19 2.77
C PHE A 114 -2.79 -3.23 1.96
N MET A 115 -2.19 -4.37 1.64
CA MET A 115 -2.83 -5.44 0.88
C MET A 115 -4.09 -5.97 1.57
N LYS A 116 -4.14 -5.97 2.91
CA LYS A 116 -5.34 -6.35 3.66
C LYS A 116 -6.45 -5.30 3.52
N ARG A 117 -6.11 -4.01 3.54
CA ARG A 117 -7.08 -2.91 3.31
C ARG A 117 -7.59 -2.94 1.88
N LEU A 118 -6.70 -3.08 0.90
CA LEU A 118 -7.05 -3.15 -0.52
C LEU A 118 -8.01 -4.32 -0.81
N ARG A 119 -7.72 -5.51 -0.30
CA ARG A 119 -8.63 -6.67 -0.44
C ARG A 119 -10.02 -6.42 0.14
N LYS A 120 -10.15 -5.61 1.20
CA LYS A 120 -11.48 -5.23 1.73
C LYS A 120 -12.20 -4.29 0.77
N ALA A 121 -11.49 -3.34 0.16
CA ALA A 121 -12.04 -2.43 -0.85
C ALA A 121 -12.39 -3.15 -2.16
N GLU A 122 -11.65 -4.18 -2.55
CA GLU A 122 -11.92 -4.99 -3.75
C GLU A 122 -13.20 -5.83 -3.67
N ARG A 123 -13.64 -6.22 -2.46
CA ARG A 123 -14.84 -7.06 -2.26
C ARG A 123 -16.11 -6.44 -2.84
N PRO A 124 -16.50 -5.20 -2.48
CA PRO A 124 -17.69 -4.57 -3.06
C PRO A 124 -17.55 -4.38 -4.58
N ILE A 125 -16.35 -4.04 -5.07
CA ILE A 125 -16.09 -3.92 -6.52
C ILE A 125 -16.35 -5.24 -7.24
N THR A 126 -15.83 -6.34 -6.70
CA THR A 126 -16.04 -7.69 -7.27
C THR A 126 -17.52 -8.06 -7.30
N SER A 127 -18.27 -7.71 -6.25
CA SER A 127 -19.72 -7.93 -6.21
C SER A 127 -20.46 -7.09 -7.25
N LEU A 128 -20.04 -5.84 -7.48
CA LEU A 128 -20.65 -4.97 -8.49
C LEU A 128 -20.33 -5.45 -9.91
N GLU A 129 -19.08 -5.87 -10.17
CA GLU A 129 -18.70 -6.47 -11.45
C GLU A 129 -19.53 -7.71 -11.75
N ALA A 130 -19.76 -8.58 -10.76
CA ALA A 130 -20.61 -9.76 -10.97
C ALA A 130 -22.06 -9.40 -11.31
N GLN A 131 -22.55 -8.23 -10.87
CA GLN A 131 -23.91 -7.76 -11.16
C GLN A 131 -24.01 -7.12 -12.55
N TYR A 132 -23.07 -6.25 -12.93
CA TYR A 132 -23.13 -5.49 -14.18
C TYR A 132 -22.43 -6.18 -15.36
N PHE A 133 -21.46 -7.05 -15.07
CA PHE A 133 -20.61 -7.75 -16.04
C PHE A 133 -20.52 -9.25 -15.70
N PRO A 134 -21.63 -10.00 -15.81
CA PRO A 134 -21.63 -11.42 -15.47
C PRO A 134 -20.58 -12.18 -16.31
N GLY A 135 -19.75 -12.97 -15.63
CA GLY A 135 -18.66 -13.75 -16.25
C GLY A 135 -17.29 -13.08 -16.23
N VAL A 136 -17.18 -11.80 -15.85
CA VAL A 136 -15.87 -11.17 -15.60
C VAL A 136 -15.31 -11.66 -14.27
N ILE A 137 -14.17 -12.36 -14.33
CA ILE A 137 -13.44 -12.83 -13.15
C ILE A 137 -12.10 -12.11 -13.13
N THR A 138 -11.85 -11.33 -12.07
CA THR A 138 -10.54 -10.74 -11.84
C THR A 138 -9.64 -11.72 -11.10
N CYS A 139 -8.52 -12.08 -11.72
CA CYS A 139 -7.50 -12.95 -11.15
C CYS A 139 -6.17 -12.21 -11.11
N TYR A 140 -5.41 -12.40 -10.02
CA TYR A 140 -4.06 -11.89 -9.86
C TYR A 140 -3.07 -13.06 -9.98
N PRO A 141 -2.29 -13.16 -11.08
CA PRO A 141 -1.35 -14.27 -11.29
C PRO A 141 -0.37 -14.48 -10.14
N GLU A 142 0.01 -13.40 -9.46
CA GLU A 142 0.94 -13.43 -8.32
C GLU A 142 0.34 -14.19 -7.14
N ASP A 143 -0.96 -14.02 -6.86
CA ASP A 143 -1.65 -14.72 -5.78
C ASP A 143 -1.76 -16.23 -6.07
N ILE A 144 -2.01 -16.57 -7.33
CA ILE A 144 -2.06 -17.94 -7.81
C ILE A 144 -0.68 -18.59 -7.66
N THR A 145 0.36 -17.90 -8.12
CA THR A 145 1.74 -18.38 -8.06
C THR A 145 2.18 -18.60 -6.61
N GLU A 146 1.93 -17.64 -5.71
CA GLU A 146 2.24 -17.78 -4.28
C GLU A 146 1.49 -18.94 -3.62
N PHE A 147 0.24 -19.17 -3.99
CA PHE A 147 -0.54 -20.30 -3.51
C PHE A 147 0.12 -21.63 -3.95
N PHE A 148 0.45 -21.77 -5.23
CA PHE A 148 1.11 -22.96 -5.76
C PHE A 148 2.48 -23.16 -5.14
N GLU A 149 3.32 -22.14 -5.04
CA GLU A 149 4.63 -22.24 -4.39
C GLU A 149 4.54 -22.69 -2.94
N LYS A 150 3.63 -22.10 -2.15
CA LYS A 150 3.41 -22.50 -0.75
C LYS A 150 2.94 -23.95 -0.67
N ARG A 151 2.01 -24.35 -1.53
CA ARG A 151 1.48 -25.72 -1.56
C ARG A 151 2.56 -26.71 -1.99
N TRP A 152 3.35 -26.37 -2.99
CA TRP A 152 4.46 -27.17 -3.51
C TRP A 152 5.55 -27.38 -2.46
N LYS A 153 5.97 -26.32 -1.76
CA LYS A 153 6.93 -26.40 -0.65
C LYS A 153 6.46 -27.36 0.45
N ARG A 154 5.16 -27.32 0.79
CA ARG A 154 4.57 -28.26 1.77
C ARG A 154 4.63 -29.70 1.27
N ILE A 155 4.24 -29.95 0.02
CA ILE A 155 4.29 -31.27 -0.60
C ILE A 155 5.72 -31.81 -0.59
N LYS A 156 6.68 -31.02 -1.09
CA LYS A 156 8.11 -31.39 -1.12
C LYS A 156 8.64 -31.75 0.26
N LYS A 157 8.28 -30.99 1.31
CA LYS A 157 8.68 -31.29 2.69
C LYS A 157 8.13 -32.63 3.17
N SER A 158 6.87 -32.95 2.86
CA SER A 158 6.27 -34.26 3.18
C SER A 158 6.99 -35.41 2.46
N PHE A 159 7.32 -35.23 1.17
CA PHE A 159 8.07 -36.24 0.41
C PHE A 159 9.47 -36.51 0.99
N VAL A 160 10.24 -35.46 1.26
CA VAL A 160 11.58 -35.59 1.88
C VAL A 160 11.49 -36.28 3.24
N SER A 161 10.46 -35.96 4.04
CA SER A 161 10.25 -36.64 5.32
C SER A 161 9.92 -38.13 5.15
N ALA A 162 9.10 -38.49 4.15
CA ALA A 162 8.76 -39.88 3.86
C ALA A 162 9.98 -40.66 3.37
N GLU A 163 10.75 -40.07 2.45
CA GLU A 163 12.01 -40.65 1.95
C GLU A 163 13.00 -40.92 3.10
N ASN A 164 13.22 -39.94 3.98
CA ASN A 164 14.09 -40.10 5.15
C ASN A 164 13.59 -41.22 6.07
N ASN A 165 12.27 -41.32 6.30
CA ASN A 165 11.69 -42.38 7.13
C ASN A 165 11.89 -43.76 6.50
N ILE A 166 11.62 -43.90 5.21
CA ILE A 166 11.81 -45.16 4.46
C ILE A 166 13.28 -45.57 4.48
N CYS A 167 14.20 -44.65 4.15
CA CYS A 167 15.64 -44.88 4.21
C CYS A 167 16.10 -45.28 5.62
N ASN A 168 15.57 -44.65 6.67
CA ASN A 168 15.89 -45.02 8.05
C ASN A 168 15.33 -46.39 8.44
N CYS A 169 14.15 -46.78 7.95
CA CYS A 169 13.61 -48.14 8.14
C CYS A 169 14.51 -49.19 7.49
N PHE A 170 14.95 -48.95 6.25
CA PHE A 170 15.87 -49.87 5.57
C PHE A 170 17.27 -49.91 6.22
N LYS A 171 17.80 -48.79 6.72
CA LYS A 171 19.07 -48.74 7.45
C LYS A 171 19.01 -49.43 8.83
N ARG A 172 17.85 -49.43 9.49
CA ARG A 172 17.63 -50.11 10.77
C ARG A 172 17.30 -51.59 10.62
N SER A 173 16.99 -52.03 9.39
CA SER A 173 16.86 -53.43 9.05
C SER A 173 18.26 -54.01 8.90
N THR A 174 18.86 -54.49 10.00
CA THR A 174 20.12 -55.25 9.94
C THR A 174 19.97 -56.41 8.96
N PRO A 175 21.03 -56.78 8.20
CA PRO A 175 20.98 -58.01 7.42
C PRO A 175 20.70 -59.15 8.39
N ILE A 176 19.63 -59.92 8.13
CA ILE A 176 19.47 -61.22 8.75
C ILE A 176 20.66 -62.02 8.22
N ASN A 177 21.72 -62.14 9.04
CA ASN A 177 22.84 -63.04 8.76
C ASN A 177 22.24 -64.42 8.49
N GLN A 178 22.29 -64.84 7.22
CA GLN A 178 22.19 -66.23 6.80
C GLN A 178 23.57 -66.85 6.83
#